data_AF-A0A970UM68-F1
#
_entry.id   AF-A0A970UM68-F1
#
_cell.length_a   1.000
_cell.length_b   1.000
_cell.length_c   1.000
_cell.angle_alpha   90.00
_cell.angle_beta   90.00
_cell.angle_gamma   90.00
#
_symmetry.space_group_name_H-M   'P 1'
#
loop_
_entity.id
_entity.type
_entity.pdbx_description
1 polymer ?
#
loop_
_entity_poly.entity_id
_entity_poly.type
_entity_poly.pdbx_seq_one_letter_code
_entity_poly.pdbx_strand_id
1 'polypeptide(L)'
;MRGKKQAVLDVGSDVLTLALQDGKYNDNLLFKASAEYDGYQDGEFLNPEGLYNALEGLIKKFRDTTFSDIKEIIIGVPSEFTTVVCKTVDTTFAKPRKITQRDIDKIFEQGNTYTNHAEYWPLNCSPVYYILDNGRRTPEAPVGQITKGLASFASYVLGERYFLDTFEIFSQALGVKFLYTSSMLAQLMFAVPVAARDEGIVLVDCGYISTGVAYAKGDGILYSRAFSLGVGNVAGDLTTCLEIPFDHAQELTKKINLNLIPAESDTYSVQLGAEITVYPIADVNEVAACRVQDIAEKIKKVIDASPYEITENTRILITGGGLSIPGSREIVEKVTGRRAEFNSCDAIVNLNKPAHCPLVGLLMYQRAECNKPKIINFKQLFKKLFDNRRNK
;
A
#
# COMPACT_ATOMS: atom_id res chain seq x y z
N MET A 1 -12.94 -23.09 17.97
CA MET A 1 -12.79 -21.63 18.01
C MET A 1 -13.42 -21.04 16.75
N ARG A 2 -14.39 -20.13 16.86
CA ARG A 2 -14.89 -19.39 15.68
C ARG A 2 -13.77 -18.44 15.23
N GLY A 3 -13.33 -18.52 13.97
CA GLY A 3 -12.38 -17.57 13.41
C GLY A 3 -12.95 -16.15 13.55
N LYS A 4 -12.11 -15.18 13.94
CA LYS A 4 -12.53 -13.79 13.96
C LYS A 4 -12.72 -13.37 12.49
N LYS A 5 -13.96 -13.07 12.08
CA LYS A 5 -14.25 -12.48 10.76
C LYS A 5 -13.64 -11.08 10.71
N GLN A 6 -13.00 -10.75 9.59
CA GLN A 6 -12.17 -9.56 9.47
C GLN A 6 -12.43 -8.87 8.16
N ALA A 7 -12.84 -7.59 8.24
CA ALA A 7 -13.11 -6.76 7.09
C ALA A 7 -11.94 -5.80 6.85
N VAL A 8 -11.53 -5.70 5.60
CA VAL A 8 -10.53 -4.73 5.14
C VAL A 8 -11.10 -3.87 4.04
N LEU A 9 -10.66 -2.62 3.98
CA LEU A 9 -10.95 -1.69 2.90
C LEU A 9 -9.61 -1.27 2.29
N ASP A 10 -9.44 -1.63 1.02
CA ASP A 10 -8.38 -1.08 0.18
C ASP A 10 -8.89 0.22 -0.48
N VAL A 11 -8.11 1.30 -0.34
CA VAL A 11 -8.42 2.62 -0.88
C VAL A 11 -7.54 2.85 -2.12
N GLY A 12 -7.94 2.25 -3.24
CA GLY A 12 -7.28 2.47 -4.53
C GLY A 12 -7.48 3.90 -5.01
N SER A 13 -6.68 4.34 -5.98
CA SER A 13 -6.75 5.72 -6.50
C SER A 13 -7.98 6.01 -7.38
N ASP A 14 -8.79 5.01 -7.68
CA ASP A 14 -9.98 5.05 -8.54
C ASP A 14 -11.12 4.17 -8.01
N VAL A 15 -10.78 3.16 -7.20
CA VAL A 15 -11.72 2.17 -6.69
C VAL A 15 -11.49 1.90 -5.21
N LEU A 16 -12.58 1.90 -4.43
CA LEU A 16 -12.62 1.31 -3.10
C LEU A 16 -12.92 -0.18 -3.21
N THR A 17 -12.18 -1.03 -2.48
CA THR A 17 -12.48 -2.47 -2.40
C THR A 17 -12.64 -2.94 -0.97
N LEU A 18 -13.85 -3.37 -0.62
CA LEU A 18 -14.19 -3.95 0.68
C LEU A 18 -14.18 -5.49 0.58
N ALA A 19 -13.42 -6.15 1.45
CA ALA A 19 -13.39 -7.61 1.52
C ALA A 19 -13.52 -8.13 2.95
N LEU A 20 -14.06 -9.33 3.09
CA LEU A 20 -14.17 -10.06 4.36
C LEU A 20 -13.58 -11.47 4.18
N GLN A 21 -12.69 -11.87 5.08
CA GLN A 21 -12.17 -13.24 5.16
C GLN A 21 -12.57 -13.92 6.47
N ASP A 22 -12.76 -15.25 6.43
CA ASP A 22 -12.81 -16.08 7.64
C ASP A 22 -11.39 -16.45 8.06
N GLY A 23 -10.96 -16.03 9.26
CA GLY A 23 -9.64 -16.38 9.78
C GLY A 23 -9.36 -17.88 9.93
N LYS A 24 -10.37 -18.75 9.76
CA LYS A 24 -10.21 -20.21 9.75
C LYS A 24 -9.77 -20.79 8.39
N TYR A 25 -10.13 -20.14 7.27
CA TYR A 25 -9.85 -20.64 5.91
C TYR A 25 -9.00 -19.63 5.13
N ASN A 26 -7.83 -20.05 4.69
CA ASN A 26 -6.75 -19.15 4.28
C ASN A 26 -6.91 -18.59 2.86
N ASP A 27 -7.75 -19.21 2.05
CA ASP A 27 -7.73 -19.12 0.59
C ASP A 27 -9.04 -18.55 0.01
N ASN A 28 -10.08 -18.38 0.83
CA ASN A 28 -11.41 -17.97 0.38
C ASN A 28 -11.94 -16.74 1.10
N LEU A 29 -12.49 -15.80 0.32
CA LEU A 29 -13.21 -14.64 0.82
C LEU A 29 -14.67 -15.01 1.11
N LEU A 30 -15.20 -14.47 2.20
CA LEU A 30 -16.63 -14.49 2.51
C LEU A 30 -17.38 -13.38 1.77
N PHE A 31 -16.70 -12.29 1.44
CA PHE A 31 -17.24 -11.16 0.71
C PHE A 31 -16.11 -10.40 0.00
N LYS A 32 -16.40 -9.89 -1.19
CA LYS A 32 -15.61 -8.87 -1.89
C LYS A 32 -16.57 -8.02 -2.72
N ALA A 33 -16.47 -6.71 -2.60
CA ALA A 33 -17.12 -5.78 -3.50
C ALA A 33 -16.25 -4.55 -3.71
N SER A 34 -16.41 -3.92 -4.87
CA SER A 34 -15.70 -2.71 -5.25
C SER A 34 -16.69 -1.63 -5.68
N ALA A 35 -16.31 -0.37 -5.47
CA ALA A 35 -17.07 0.81 -5.89
C ALA A 35 -16.11 1.87 -6.41
N GLU A 36 -16.42 2.42 -7.58
CA GLU A 36 -15.68 3.53 -8.19
C GLU A 36 -15.95 4.83 -7.43
N TYR A 37 -14.96 5.72 -7.42
CA TYR A 37 -15.06 7.09 -6.91
C TYR A 37 -14.03 7.97 -7.63
N ASP A 38 -14.07 9.27 -7.40
CA ASP A 38 -13.24 10.23 -8.14
C ASP A 38 -11.73 10.09 -7.91
N GLY A 39 -11.30 9.43 -6.83
CA GLY A 39 -9.90 9.21 -6.52
C GLY A 39 -9.26 10.27 -5.62
N TYR A 40 -7.93 10.26 -5.61
CA TYR A 40 -7.08 11.24 -4.93
C TYR A 40 -5.88 11.60 -5.80
N GLN A 41 -5.36 12.79 -5.56
CA GLN A 41 -4.17 13.32 -6.19
C GLN A 41 -3.47 14.30 -5.24
N ASP A 42 -2.15 14.28 -5.26
CA ASP A 42 -1.26 15.16 -4.51
C ASP A 42 -1.57 15.21 -3.01
N GLY A 43 -2.00 14.08 -2.43
CA GLY A 43 -2.34 13.98 -1.01
C GLY A 43 -3.73 14.53 -0.64
N GLU A 44 -4.61 14.75 -1.61
CA GLU A 44 -5.98 15.23 -1.39
C GLU A 44 -7.02 14.39 -2.15
N PHE A 45 -8.19 14.19 -1.55
CA PHE A 45 -9.30 13.54 -2.24
C PHE A 45 -9.96 14.52 -3.22
N LEU A 46 -10.17 14.07 -4.46
CA LEU A 46 -10.79 14.89 -5.51
C LEU A 46 -12.27 15.19 -5.20
N ASN A 47 -12.97 14.26 -4.55
CA ASN A 47 -14.35 14.40 -4.13
C ASN A 47 -14.65 13.60 -2.85
N PRO A 48 -14.51 14.20 -1.65
CA PRO A 48 -14.79 13.52 -0.38
C PRO A 48 -16.23 13.01 -0.23
N GLU A 49 -17.21 13.67 -0.84
CA GLU A 49 -18.61 13.24 -0.79
C GLU A 49 -18.83 11.99 -1.65
N GLY A 50 -18.26 11.98 -2.86
CA GLY A 50 -18.24 10.79 -3.73
C GLY A 50 -17.59 9.58 -3.06
N LEU A 51 -16.46 9.81 -2.37
CA LEU A 51 -15.79 8.80 -1.56
C LEU A 51 -16.69 8.25 -0.44
N TYR A 52 -17.39 9.12 0.31
CA TYR A 52 -18.33 8.70 1.34
C TYR A 52 -19.45 7.81 0.77
N ASN A 53 -20.08 8.27 -0.32
CA ASN A 53 -21.19 7.56 -0.96
C ASN A 53 -20.76 6.17 -1.48
N ALA A 54 -19.55 6.06 -2.05
CA ALA A 54 -18.99 4.78 -2.47
C ALA A 54 -18.79 3.81 -1.29
N LEU A 55 -18.24 4.30 -0.17
CA LEU A 55 -18.04 3.52 1.04
C LEU A 55 -19.36 3.07 1.69
N GLU A 56 -20.33 3.99 1.79
CA GLU A 56 -21.67 3.69 2.31
C GLU A 56 -22.36 2.61 1.47
N GLY A 57 -22.28 2.75 0.14
CA GLY A 57 -22.79 1.76 -0.82
C GLY A 57 -22.16 0.37 -0.64
N LEU A 58 -20.84 0.31 -0.42
CA LEU A 58 -20.14 -0.95 -0.16
C LEU A 58 -20.58 -1.62 1.15
N ILE A 59 -20.72 -0.84 2.23
CA ILE A 59 -21.17 -1.37 3.52
C ILE A 59 -22.62 -1.85 3.45
N LYS A 60 -23.48 -1.12 2.73
CA LYS A 60 -24.86 -1.55 2.47
C LYS A 60 -24.87 -2.87 1.69
N LYS A 61 -24.13 -2.96 0.60
CA LYS A 61 -24.00 -4.19 -0.21
C LYS A 61 -23.47 -5.37 0.61
N PHE A 62 -22.52 -5.12 1.52
CA PHE A 62 -22.06 -6.12 2.47
C PHE A 62 -23.18 -6.63 3.36
N ARG A 63 -23.97 -5.72 3.96
CA ARG A 63 -25.08 -6.09 4.85
C ARG A 63 -26.12 -6.92 4.11
N ASP A 64 -26.47 -6.51 2.90
CA ASP A 64 -27.46 -7.19 2.05
C ASP A 64 -26.99 -8.58 1.61
N THR A 65 -25.69 -8.75 1.36
CA THR A 65 -25.11 -10.04 0.89
C THR A 65 -24.85 -11.02 2.03
N THR A 66 -24.33 -10.52 3.17
CA THR A 66 -23.87 -11.37 4.27
C THR A 66 -24.88 -11.51 5.40
N PHE A 67 -25.98 -10.74 5.35
CA PHE A 67 -26.98 -10.62 6.42
C PHE A 67 -26.34 -10.32 7.79
N SER A 68 -25.26 -9.53 7.79
CA SER A 68 -24.48 -9.21 8.98
C SER A 68 -24.00 -7.76 8.97
N ASP A 69 -23.80 -7.19 10.15
CA ASP A 69 -23.17 -5.87 10.29
C ASP A 69 -21.65 -5.99 10.41
N ILE A 70 -20.95 -5.00 9.84
CA ILE A 70 -19.54 -4.77 10.11
C ILE A 70 -19.42 -3.82 11.31
N LYS A 71 -18.61 -4.19 12.31
CA LYS A 71 -18.33 -3.32 13.46
C LYS A 71 -16.95 -2.68 13.41
N GLU A 72 -16.01 -3.28 12.69
CA GLU A 72 -14.62 -2.83 12.58
C GLU A 72 -14.10 -3.14 11.17
N ILE A 73 -13.48 -2.15 10.51
CA ILE A 73 -12.79 -2.30 9.21
C ILE A 73 -11.35 -1.85 9.37
N ILE A 74 -10.40 -2.58 8.79
CA ILE A 74 -9.02 -2.10 8.62
C ILE A 74 -8.88 -1.43 7.26
N ILE A 75 -8.47 -0.18 7.26
CA ILE A 75 -8.25 0.63 6.08
C ILE A 75 -6.77 0.61 5.73
N GLY A 76 -6.48 0.23 4.49
CA GLY A 76 -5.16 0.40 3.90
C GLY A 76 -4.97 1.86 3.51
N VAL A 77 -4.12 2.57 4.22
CA VAL A 77 -3.77 3.97 3.92
C VAL A 77 -2.83 3.98 2.72
N PRO A 78 -3.17 4.67 1.63
CA PRO A 78 -2.34 4.74 0.42
C PRO A 78 -1.04 5.51 0.64
N SER A 79 -0.07 5.26 -0.23
CA SER A 79 1.28 5.84 -0.08
C SER A 79 1.29 7.37 -0.15
N GLU A 80 0.39 8.02 -0.89
CA GLU A 80 0.27 9.48 -0.95
C GLU A 80 -0.09 10.11 0.40
N PHE A 81 -0.80 9.39 1.26
CA PHE A 81 -1.18 9.86 2.59
C PHE A 81 -0.26 9.33 3.69
N THR A 82 0.92 8.83 3.32
CA THR A 82 1.88 8.27 4.29
C THR A 82 3.29 8.82 4.11
N THR A 83 3.99 8.93 5.22
CA THR A 83 5.43 9.19 5.25
C THR A 83 6.13 8.23 6.19
N VAL A 84 7.46 8.16 6.09
CA VAL A 84 8.28 7.22 6.84
C VAL A 84 9.38 7.97 7.58
N VAL A 85 9.51 7.64 8.86
CA VAL A 85 10.59 8.13 9.73
C VAL A 85 11.29 6.95 10.35
N CYS A 86 12.61 6.87 10.17
CA CYS A 86 13.43 5.85 10.83
C CYS A 86 14.30 6.49 11.89
N LYS A 87 14.48 5.79 13.01
CA LYS A 87 15.42 6.20 14.05
C LYS A 87 15.87 5.04 14.91
N THR A 88 17.04 5.19 15.50
CA THR A 88 17.53 4.27 16.52
C THR A 88 16.90 4.60 17.86
N VAL A 89 16.39 3.58 18.54
CA VAL A 89 15.85 3.66 19.90
C VAL A 89 16.53 2.57 20.71
N ASP A 90 17.06 2.93 21.88
CA ASP A 90 17.82 2.02 22.72
C ASP A 90 17.33 2.01 24.17
N THR A 91 17.64 0.91 24.85
CA THR A 91 17.42 0.75 26.27
C THR A 91 18.57 -0.04 26.89
N THR A 92 18.94 0.32 28.12
CA THR A 92 19.97 -0.36 28.90
C THR A 92 19.36 -0.91 30.18
N PHE A 93 19.63 -2.17 30.47
CA PHE A 93 19.19 -2.85 31.67
C PHE A 93 20.24 -2.74 32.79
N ALA A 94 19.80 -2.72 34.04
CA ALA A 94 20.69 -2.63 35.20
C ALA A 94 21.70 -3.80 35.27
N LYS A 95 21.28 -5.00 34.86
CA LYS A 95 22.11 -6.19 34.73
C LYS A 95 21.71 -6.98 33.48
N PRO A 96 22.62 -7.80 32.91
CA PRO A 96 22.27 -8.69 31.82
C PRO A 96 21.04 -9.53 32.16
N ARG A 97 20.03 -9.51 31.29
CA ARG A 97 18.80 -10.29 31.46
C ARG A 97 18.27 -10.79 30.13
N LYS A 98 17.39 -11.78 30.20
CA LYS A 98 16.68 -12.33 29.04
C LYS A 98 15.69 -11.30 28.49
N ILE A 99 15.78 -11.02 27.19
CA ILE A 99 14.85 -10.15 26.47
C ILE A 99 13.48 -10.82 26.35
N THR A 100 12.44 -10.03 26.60
CA THR A 100 11.04 -10.44 26.47
C THR A 100 10.36 -9.65 25.37
N GLN A 101 9.22 -10.13 24.86
CA GLN A 101 8.42 -9.38 23.90
C GLN A 101 8.06 -7.98 24.43
N ARG A 102 7.79 -7.85 25.74
CA ARG A 102 7.50 -6.56 26.37
C ARG A 102 8.67 -5.57 26.29
N ASP A 103 9.92 -6.05 26.24
CA ASP A 103 11.08 -5.17 26.08
C ASP A 103 11.14 -4.63 24.64
N ILE A 104 10.79 -5.46 23.66
CA ILE A 104 10.66 -5.06 22.25
C ILE A 104 9.53 -4.03 22.09
N ASP A 105 8.35 -4.32 22.64
CA ASP A 105 7.19 -3.42 22.56
C ASP A 105 7.51 -2.05 23.18
N LYS A 106 8.22 -2.03 24.32
CA LYS A 106 8.63 -0.79 24.99
C LYS A 106 9.60 0.05 24.15
N ILE A 107 10.56 -0.56 23.45
CA ILE A 107 11.48 0.18 22.57
C ILE A 107 10.69 0.89 21.47
N PHE A 108 9.72 0.20 20.86
CA PHE A 108 8.88 0.81 19.83
C PHE A 108 7.98 1.92 20.38
N GLU A 109 7.38 1.72 21.56
CA GLU A 109 6.59 2.75 22.25
C GLU A 109 7.44 3.98 22.60
N GLN A 110 8.67 3.79 23.09
CA GLN A 110 9.60 4.88 23.44
C GLN A 110 9.96 5.73 22.23
N GLY A 111 10.18 5.11 21.07
CA GLY A 111 10.41 5.86 19.84
C GLY A 111 9.15 6.47 19.23
N ASN A 112 7.94 6.09 19.65
CA ASN A 112 6.73 6.65 19.07
C ASN A 112 6.41 8.06 19.61
N THR A 113 6.95 9.08 18.96
CA THR A 113 6.77 10.49 19.31
C THR A 113 5.60 11.16 18.57
N TYR A 114 4.84 10.42 17.77
CA TYR A 114 3.84 10.99 16.85
C TYR A 114 2.38 10.87 17.34
N THR A 115 2.16 10.30 18.53
CA THR A 115 0.81 10.11 19.10
C THR A 115 0.03 11.42 19.34
N ASN A 116 0.73 12.56 19.47
CA ASN A 116 0.10 13.89 19.59
C ASN A 116 0.59 14.86 18.49
N HIS A 117 1.10 14.35 17.36
CA HIS A 117 1.56 15.20 16.27
C HIS A 117 0.36 15.83 15.53
N ALA A 118 0.54 17.07 15.09
CA ALA A 118 -0.52 17.87 14.47
C ALA A 118 -0.89 17.38 13.06
N GLU A 119 0.10 16.96 12.28
CA GLU A 119 -0.09 16.58 10.87
C GLU A 119 -0.10 15.06 10.64
N TYR A 120 0.44 14.29 11.57
CA TYR A 120 0.72 12.87 11.36
C TYR A 120 0.26 12.02 12.53
N TRP A 121 0.01 10.75 12.25
CA TRP A 121 -0.31 9.74 13.25
C TRP A 121 0.43 8.43 12.94
N PRO A 122 0.98 7.73 13.94
CA PRO A 122 1.67 6.47 13.73
C PRO A 122 0.69 5.35 13.31
N LEU A 123 0.85 4.82 12.09
CA LEU A 123 0.09 3.67 11.59
C LEU A 123 0.77 2.36 11.96
N ASN A 124 2.07 2.27 11.69
CA ASN A 124 2.86 1.06 11.85
C ASN A 124 4.22 1.38 12.48
N CYS A 125 4.76 0.42 13.22
CA CYS A 125 6.12 0.42 13.72
C CYS A 125 6.74 -0.95 13.47
N SER A 126 7.88 -0.98 12.79
CA SER A 126 8.58 -2.21 12.44
C SER A 126 10.08 -2.09 12.66
N PRO A 127 10.78 -3.17 13.06
CA PRO A 127 12.23 -3.17 13.09
C PRO A 127 12.80 -3.27 11.68
N VAL A 128 13.85 -2.49 11.41
CA VAL A 128 14.78 -2.78 10.30
C VAL A 128 15.80 -3.82 10.78
N TYR A 129 16.34 -3.62 11.98
CA TYR A 129 17.15 -4.59 12.71
C TYR A 129 17.26 -4.19 14.19
N TYR A 130 17.72 -5.13 15.00
CA TYR A 130 18.06 -4.96 16.41
C TYR A 130 19.58 -4.94 16.58
N ILE A 131 20.06 -4.30 17.64
CA ILE A 131 21.46 -4.23 18.04
C ILE A 131 21.56 -4.67 19.51
N LEU A 132 22.45 -5.62 19.80
CA LEU A 132 22.75 -6.07 21.17
C LEU A 132 23.96 -5.33 21.74
N ASP A 133 24.23 -5.50 23.03
CA ASP A 133 25.33 -4.84 23.75
C ASP A 133 26.73 -5.14 23.19
N ASN A 134 26.91 -6.29 22.55
CA ASN A 134 28.12 -6.68 21.83
C ASN A 134 28.25 -6.09 20.41
N GLY A 135 27.31 -5.22 20.00
CA GLY A 135 27.29 -4.60 18.67
C GLY A 135 26.72 -5.50 17.55
N ARG A 136 26.34 -6.74 17.85
CA ARG A 136 25.74 -7.65 16.87
C ARG A 136 24.40 -7.10 16.39
N ARG A 137 24.22 -7.07 15.06
CA ARG A 137 22.94 -6.74 14.40
C ARG A 137 22.16 -8.01 14.10
N THR A 138 20.85 -8.01 14.36
CA THR A 138 19.96 -9.13 14.03
C THR A 138 18.69 -8.59 13.36
N PRO A 139 18.23 -9.16 12.23
CA PRO A 139 16.94 -8.76 11.65
C PRO A 139 15.78 -9.24 12.53
N GLU A 140 15.90 -10.45 13.09
CA GLU A 140 14.90 -11.04 13.97
C GLU A 140 14.95 -10.46 15.39
N ALA A 141 13.79 -10.41 16.05
CA ALA A 141 13.68 -9.98 17.43
C ALA A 141 14.49 -10.92 18.35
N PRO A 142 15.42 -10.39 19.17
CA PRO A 142 16.30 -11.21 20.01
C PRO A 142 15.59 -11.72 21.28
N VAL A 143 14.29 -12.03 21.20
CA VAL A 143 13.51 -12.55 22.32
C VAL A 143 14.15 -13.84 22.82
N GLY A 144 14.42 -13.85 24.11
CA GLY A 144 15.05 -14.96 24.78
C GLY A 144 16.57 -14.93 24.84
N GLN A 145 17.22 -14.00 24.15
CA GLN A 145 18.67 -13.76 24.29
C GLN A 145 18.95 -12.95 25.56
N ILE A 146 20.15 -13.13 26.15
CA ILE A 146 20.59 -12.38 27.33
C ILE A 146 21.49 -11.24 26.87
N THR A 147 21.15 -10.01 27.25
CA THR A 147 21.94 -8.81 26.94
C THR A 147 21.78 -7.78 28.06
N LYS A 148 22.77 -6.88 28.21
CA LYS A 148 22.67 -5.68 29.06
C LYS A 148 22.04 -4.50 28.30
N GLY A 149 22.11 -4.48 26.98
CA GLY A 149 21.61 -3.39 26.14
C GLY A 149 20.86 -3.92 24.92
N LEU A 150 19.80 -3.23 24.55
CA LEU A 150 19.01 -3.55 23.37
C LEU A 150 18.68 -2.24 22.65
N ALA A 151 19.01 -2.17 21.37
CA ALA A 151 18.56 -1.11 20.49
C ALA A 151 17.84 -1.68 19.28
N SER A 152 17.00 -0.86 18.65
CA SER A 152 16.41 -1.15 17.35
C SER A 152 16.59 0.07 16.46
N PHE A 153 17.02 -0.17 15.22
CA PHE A 153 16.78 0.79 14.16
C PHE A 153 15.36 0.53 13.64
N ALA A 154 14.44 1.41 14.00
CA ALA A 154 13.00 1.21 13.80
C ALA A 154 12.46 2.13 12.71
N SER A 155 11.53 1.61 11.93
CA SER A 155 10.74 2.31 10.92
C SER A 155 9.36 2.63 11.48
N TYR A 156 8.98 3.90 11.43
CA TYR A 156 7.64 4.38 11.75
C TYR A 156 6.97 4.84 10.46
N VAL A 157 5.91 4.13 10.06
CA VAL A 157 5.05 4.60 8.97
C VAL A 157 3.95 5.45 9.58
N LEU A 158 3.87 6.69 9.13
CA LEU A 158 2.98 7.71 9.64
C LEU A 158 1.93 8.03 8.57
N GLY A 159 0.68 8.15 8.98
CA GLY A 159 -0.44 8.55 8.12
C GLY A 159 -0.78 10.01 8.37
N GLU A 160 -1.18 10.70 7.32
CA GLU A 160 -1.60 12.09 7.39
C GLU A 160 -2.93 12.23 8.13
N ARG A 161 -3.02 13.26 8.98
CA ARG A 161 -4.23 13.58 9.73
C ARG A 161 -5.40 13.91 8.83
N TYR A 162 -5.17 14.55 7.69
CA TYR A 162 -6.20 14.82 6.69
C TYR A 162 -6.98 13.54 6.30
N PHE A 163 -6.26 12.47 5.92
CA PHE A 163 -6.89 11.19 5.58
C PHE A 163 -7.65 10.61 6.77
N LEU A 164 -7.01 10.57 7.94
CA LEU A 164 -7.58 9.93 9.14
C LEU A 164 -8.81 10.66 9.66
N ASP A 165 -8.79 11.99 9.66
CA ASP A 165 -9.89 12.83 10.11
C ASP A 165 -11.07 12.75 9.14
N THR A 166 -10.81 12.65 7.82
CA THR A 166 -11.84 12.38 6.80
C THR A 166 -12.56 11.06 7.08
N PHE A 167 -11.81 9.97 7.27
CA PHE A 167 -12.40 8.66 7.57
C PHE A 167 -13.02 8.58 8.97
N GLU A 168 -12.59 9.40 9.93
CA GLU A 168 -13.23 9.49 11.25
C GLU A 168 -14.65 10.08 11.15
N ILE A 169 -14.86 11.09 10.30
CA ILE A 169 -16.21 11.62 10.01
C ILE A 169 -17.10 10.50 9.45
N PHE A 170 -16.58 9.72 8.49
CA PHE A 170 -17.31 8.60 7.91
C PHE A 170 -17.63 7.52 8.94
N SER A 171 -16.67 7.19 9.80
CA SER A 171 -16.83 6.23 10.90
C SER A 171 -18.00 6.61 11.82
N GLN A 172 -18.12 7.89 12.17
CA GLN A 172 -19.21 8.40 13.01
C GLN A 172 -20.57 8.32 12.32
N ALA A 173 -20.64 8.68 11.05
CA ALA A 173 -21.88 8.61 10.26
C ALA A 173 -22.36 7.15 10.05
N LEU A 174 -21.43 6.25 9.76
CA LEU A 174 -21.72 4.85 9.43
C LEU A 174 -21.87 3.95 10.67
N GLY A 175 -21.42 4.40 11.84
CA GLY A 175 -21.38 3.59 13.06
C GLY A 175 -20.41 2.41 12.98
N VAL A 176 -19.35 2.52 12.16
CA VAL A 176 -18.34 1.48 11.94
C VAL A 176 -16.99 2.00 12.39
N LYS A 177 -16.30 1.24 13.25
CA LYS A 177 -14.97 1.63 13.70
C LYS A 177 -13.92 1.37 12.62
N PHE A 178 -13.07 2.35 12.36
CA PHE A 178 -11.91 2.16 11.47
C PHE A 178 -10.60 1.99 12.24
N LEU A 179 -9.78 1.07 11.75
CA LEU A 179 -8.38 0.89 12.10
C LEU A 179 -7.55 1.16 10.84
N TYR A 180 -6.30 1.54 11.00
CA TYR A 180 -5.48 1.99 9.88
C TYR A 180 -4.15 1.24 9.86
N THR A 181 -3.69 0.91 8.66
CA THR A 181 -2.36 0.37 8.38
C THR A 181 -1.89 0.89 7.04
N SER A 182 -0.58 1.05 6.84
CA SER A 182 -0.05 1.36 5.52
C SER A 182 -0.33 0.21 4.55
N SER A 183 -0.93 0.53 3.40
CA SER A 183 -1.14 -0.44 2.32
C SER A 183 0.20 -0.95 1.77
N MET A 184 1.15 -0.04 1.55
CA MET A 184 2.51 -0.37 1.08
C MET A 184 3.24 -1.34 2.02
N LEU A 185 3.19 -1.12 3.34
CA LEU A 185 3.79 -2.04 4.30
C LEU A 185 3.10 -3.40 4.31
N ALA A 186 1.76 -3.42 4.25
CA ALA A 186 1.00 -4.66 4.24
C ALA A 186 1.34 -5.51 3.00
N GLN A 187 1.48 -4.87 1.83
CA GLN A 187 1.95 -5.50 0.59
C GLN A 187 3.36 -6.05 0.76
N LEU A 188 4.31 -5.23 1.21
CA LEU A 188 5.71 -5.63 1.40
C LEU A 188 5.83 -6.89 2.27
N MET A 189 5.15 -6.89 3.42
CA MET A 189 5.25 -7.96 4.40
C MET A 189 4.70 -9.29 3.89
N PHE A 190 3.77 -9.24 2.94
CA PHE A 190 3.15 -10.42 2.35
C PHE A 190 3.84 -10.86 1.05
N ALA A 191 4.07 -9.94 0.12
CA ALA A 191 4.55 -10.21 -1.23
C ALA A 191 6.04 -10.59 -1.28
N VAL A 192 6.85 -10.09 -0.34
CA VAL A 192 8.30 -10.26 -0.37
C VAL A 192 8.74 -11.30 0.65
N PRO A 193 9.53 -12.34 0.28
CA PRO A 193 10.13 -13.26 1.22
C PRO A 193 11.08 -12.56 2.20
N VAL A 194 11.16 -13.04 3.44
CA VAL A 194 12.02 -12.45 4.51
C VAL A 194 13.46 -12.26 4.04
N ALA A 195 14.08 -13.27 3.42
CA ALA A 195 15.46 -13.18 2.96
C ALA A 195 15.70 -12.04 1.95
N ALA A 196 14.75 -11.83 1.01
CA ALA A 196 14.84 -10.74 0.05
C ALA A 196 14.65 -9.37 0.73
N ARG A 197 13.78 -9.29 1.75
CA ARG A 197 13.67 -8.05 2.54
C ARG A 197 14.92 -7.78 3.36
N ASP A 198 15.58 -8.79 3.93
CA ASP A 198 16.80 -8.61 4.71
C ASP A 198 17.98 -8.09 3.87
N GLU A 199 18.05 -8.47 2.59
CA GLU A 199 19.01 -7.91 1.62
C GLU A 199 18.64 -6.47 1.22
N GLY A 200 17.34 -6.20 1.12
CA GLY A 200 16.75 -4.91 0.78
C GLY A 200 16.07 -4.96 -0.59
N ILE A 201 14.91 -4.33 -0.70
CA ILE A 201 14.07 -4.37 -1.90
C ILE A 201 13.37 -3.03 -2.13
N VAL A 202 13.12 -2.68 -3.40
CA VAL A 202 12.24 -1.59 -3.77
C VAL A 202 10.88 -2.16 -4.14
N LEU A 203 9.81 -1.73 -3.48
CA LEU A 203 8.43 -2.03 -3.86
C LEU A 203 7.85 -0.80 -4.58
N VAL A 204 7.26 -1.03 -5.75
CA VAL A 204 6.54 -0.04 -6.55
C VAL A 204 5.10 -0.49 -6.66
N ASP A 205 4.16 0.27 -6.11
CA ASP A 205 2.72 0.06 -6.26
C ASP A 205 2.17 1.13 -7.20
N CYS A 206 1.89 0.77 -8.45
CA CYS A 206 1.35 1.68 -9.45
C CYS A 206 -0.15 1.40 -9.65
N GLY A 207 -0.99 2.38 -9.34
CA GLY A 207 -2.43 2.36 -9.53
C GLY A 207 -2.89 3.12 -10.78
N TYR A 208 -4.14 3.60 -10.73
CA TYR A 208 -4.77 4.37 -11.80
C TYR A 208 -4.28 5.83 -11.82
N ILE A 209 -4.31 6.53 -10.68
CA ILE A 209 -3.85 7.93 -10.56
C ILE A 209 -2.50 8.01 -9.86
N SER A 210 -2.20 7.09 -8.94
CA SER A 210 -1.08 7.21 -8.02
C SER A 210 -0.06 6.10 -8.18
N THR A 211 1.23 6.43 -7.97
CA THR A 211 2.31 5.45 -7.81
C THR A 211 3.05 5.69 -6.50
N GLY A 212 3.12 4.66 -5.66
CA GLY A 212 3.96 4.62 -4.47
C GLY A 212 5.26 3.87 -4.73
N VAL A 213 6.37 4.35 -4.16
CA VAL A 213 7.69 3.71 -4.24
C VAL A 213 8.28 3.67 -2.83
N ALA A 214 8.63 2.47 -2.36
CA ALA A 214 9.19 2.25 -1.04
C ALA A 214 10.47 1.41 -1.12
N TYR A 215 11.55 1.89 -0.51
CA TYR A 215 12.72 1.07 -0.22
C TYR A 215 12.58 0.48 1.18
N ALA A 216 12.69 -0.83 1.29
CA ALA A 216 12.53 -1.56 2.53
C ALA A 216 13.72 -2.47 2.83
N LYS A 217 13.96 -2.68 4.12
CA LYS A 217 14.95 -3.63 4.62
C LYS A 217 14.48 -4.25 5.93
N GLY A 218 14.61 -5.57 6.07
CA GLY A 218 14.02 -6.33 7.17
C GLY A 218 12.49 -6.24 7.14
N ASP A 219 11.85 -5.86 8.24
CA ASP A 219 10.39 -5.69 8.30
C ASP A 219 9.97 -4.21 8.20
N GLY A 220 10.93 -3.30 8.01
CA GLY A 220 10.71 -1.86 7.98
C GLY A 220 10.85 -1.24 6.58
N ILE A 221 10.06 -0.19 6.35
CA ILE A 221 10.28 0.70 5.20
C ILE A 221 11.31 1.74 5.65
N LEU A 222 12.37 1.91 4.87
CA LEU A 222 13.41 2.89 5.14
C LEU A 222 13.09 4.25 4.54
N TYR A 223 12.57 4.22 3.31
CA TYR A 223 12.24 5.42 2.56
C TYR A 223 11.02 5.16 1.69
N SER A 224 10.11 6.12 1.63
CA SER A 224 8.90 6.02 0.81
C SER A 224 8.52 7.39 0.26
N ARG A 225 8.12 7.42 -1.01
CA ARG A 225 7.47 8.57 -1.66
C ARG A 225 6.38 8.07 -2.59
N ALA A 226 5.37 8.91 -2.80
CA ALA A 226 4.38 8.70 -3.82
C ALA A 226 4.28 9.92 -4.73
N PHE A 227 3.67 9.74 -5.90
CA PHE A 227 3.37 10.79 -6.84
C PHE A 227 2.13 10.42 -7.65
N SER A 228 1.35 11.43 -8.05
CA SER A 228 0.10 11.24 -8.78
C SER A 228 0.33 11.07 -10.27
N LEU A 229 0.97 9.96 -10.60
CA LEU A 229 1.04 9.46 -11.96
C LEU A 229 0.79 7.95 -11.96
N GLY A 230 -0.18 7.52 -12.77
CA GLY A 230 -0.56 6.12 -12.94
C GLY A 230 -1.08 5.83 -14.34
N VAL A 231 -1.72 4.68 -14.53
CA VAL A 231 -2.17 4.26 -15.88
C VAL A 231 -3.33 5.07 -16.43
N GLY A 232 -4.11 5.73 -15.57
CA GLY A 232 -5.18 6.63 -15.98
C GLY A 232 -4.67 7.81 -16.79
N ASN A 233 -3.42 8.23 -16.58
CA ASN A 233 -2.79 9.27 -17.39
C ASN A 233 -2.52 8.82 -18.83
N VAL A 234 -2.39 7.51 -19.10
CA VAL A 234 -2.27 6.99 -20.47
C VAL A 234 -3.52 7.30 -21.28
N ALA A 235 -4.72 7.14 -20.69
CA ALA A 235 -5.96 7.48 -21.37
C ALA A 235 -6.05 8.98 -21.68
N GLY A 236 -5.66 9.84 -20.73
CA GLY A 236 -5.61 11.30 -20.94
C GLY A 236 -4.63 11.71 -22.04
N ASP A 237 -3.46 11.07 -22.10
CA ASP A 237 -2.48 11.31 -23.14
C ASP A 237 -2.98 10.86 -24.51
N LEU A 238 -3.59 9.68 -24.61
CA LEU A 238 -4.18 9.20 -25.87
C LEU A 238 -5.24 10.16 -26.39
N THR A 239 -6.13 10.64 -25.52
CA THR A 239 -7.12 11.67 -25.89
C THR A 239 -6.46 12.93 -26.43
N THR A 240 -5.39 13.39 -25.79
CA THR A 240 -4.72 14.65 -26.17
C THR A 240 -3.89 14.51 -27.43
N CYS A 241 -3.10 13.44 -27.54
CA CYS A 241 -2.15 13.23 -28.63
C CYS A 241 -2.80 12.70 -29.91
N LEU A 242 -3.85 11.89 -29.79
CA LEU A 242 -4.54 11.28 -30.93
C LEU A 242 -5.87 11.97 -31.25
N GLU A 243 -6.26 12.98 -30.46
CA GLU A 243 -7.53 13.72 -30.59
C GLU A 243 -8.77 12.78 -30.57
N ILE A 244 -8.73 11.75 -29.73
CA ILE A 244 -9.80 10.73 -29.62
C ILE A 244 -10.67 10.94 -28.37
N PRO A 245 -11.95 10.52 -28.41
CA PRO A 245 -12.81 10.51 -27.22
C PRO A 245 -12.20 9.73 -26.04
N PHE A 246 -12.44 10.19 -24.81
CA PHE A 246 -11.84 9.62 -23.60
C PHE A 246 -12.29 8.17 -23.32
N ASP A 247 -13.54 7.85 -23.61
CA ASP A 247 -14.09 6.49 -23.56
C ASP A 247 -13.39 5.55 -24.54
N HIS A 248 -13.04 6.03 -25.75
CA HIS A 248 -12.20 5.27 -26.67
C HIS A 248 -10.79 5.05 -26.11
N ALA A 249 -10.18 6.09 -25.56
CA ALA A 249 -8.86 6.00 -24.93
C ALA A 249 -8.84 4.99 -23.76
N GLN A 250 -9.86 5.01 -22.90
CA GLN A 250 -10.00 4.05 -21.80
C GLN A 250 -10.10 2.60 -22.31
N GLU A 251 -10.88 2.34 -23.37
CA GLU A 251 -10.94 1.01 -23.97
C GLU A 251 -9.63 0.59 -24.63
N LEU A 252 -8.89 1.54 -25.22
CA LEU A 252 -7.57 1.27 -25.76
C LEU A 252 -6.58 0.84 -24.68
N THR A 253 -6.55 1.49 -23.51
CA THR A 253 -5.59 1.15 -22.43
C THR A 253 -5.62 -0.33 -22.03
N LYS A 254 -6.76 -0.99 -22.16
CA LYS A 254 -6.96 -2.43 -21.86
C LYS A 254 -6.35 -3.36 -22.90
N LYS A 255 -6.02 -2.85 -24.09
CA LYS A 255 -5.55 -3.60 -25.26
C LYS A 255 -4.07 -3.40 -25.58
N ILE A 256 -3.47 -2.35 -25.02
CA ILE A 256 -2.08 -1.96 -25.27
C ILE A 256 -1.14 -3.12 -24.94
N ASN A 257 -0.20 -3.35 -25.84
CA ASN A 257 0.90 -4.29 -25.64
C ASN A 257 2.16 -3.69 -26.28
N LEU A 258 3.05 -3.19 -25.42
CA LEU A 258 4.28 -2.49 -25.81
C LEU A 258 5.37 -3.44 -26.30
N ASN A 259 5.16 -4.77 -26.22
CA ASN A 259 6.05 -5.75 -26.82
C ASN A 259 5.77 -5.98 -28.31
N LEU A 260 4.69 -5.42 -28.85
CA LEU A 260 4.37 -5.53 -30.27
C LEU A 260 5.34 -4.68 -31.11
N ILE A 261 5.78 -5.24 -32.23
CA ILE A 261 6.46 -4.51 -33.30
C ILE A 261 5.40 -4.35 -34.40
N PRO A 262 4.69 -3.21 -34.46
CA PRO A 262 3.55 -3.06 -35.36
C PRO A 262 4.00 -2.93 -36.82
N ALA A 263 3.27 -3.58 -37.73
CA ALA A 263 3.28 -3.21 -39.14
C ALA A 263 2.40 -1.96 -39.35
N GLU A 264 2.61 -1.21 -40.45
CA GLU A 264 1.84 0.01 -40.74
C GLU A 264 0.32 -0.21 -40.79
N SER A 265 -0.13 -1.42 -41.15
CA SER A 265 -1.55 -1.78 -41.23
C SER A 265 -2.16 -2.30 -39.93
N ASP A 266 -1.36 -2.51 -38.87
CA ASP A 266 -1.86 -3.11 -37.64
C ASP A 266 -2.64 -2.08 -36.81
N THR A 267 -3.84 -2.46 -36.38
CA THR A 267 -4.74 -1.58 -35.63
C THR A 267 -5.32 -2.24 -34.39
N TYR A 268 -5.53 -1.45 -33.34
CA TYR A 268 -6.49 -1.78 -32.28
C TYR A 268 -7.90 -1.39 -32.71
N SER A 269 -8.88 -2.26 -32.50
CA SER A 269 -10.29 -1.91 -32.65
C SER A 269 -10.89 -1.55 -31.29
N VAL A 270 -11.71 -0.51 -31.24
CA VAL A 270 -12.54 -0.11 -30.10
C VAL A 270 -14.00 -0.24 -30.52
N GLN A 271 -14.81 -0.87 -29.68
CA GLN A 271 -16.23 -1.02 -29.93
C GLN A 271 -17.02 -0.39 -28.79
N LEU A 272 -17.78 0.67 -29.09
CA LEU A 272 -18.72 1.31 -28.17
C LEU A 272 -20.12 1.22 -28.75
N GLY A 273 -20.95 0.35 -28.16
CA GLY A 273 -22.25 0.01 -28.70
C GLY A 273 -22.15 -0.66 -30.08
N ALA A 274 -22.71 -0.02 -31.10
CA ALA A 274 -22.70 -0.49 -32.49
C ALA A 274 -21.54 0.09 -33.32
N GLU A 275 -20.83 1.09 -32.81
CA GLU A 275 -19.71 1.72 -33.50
C GLU A 275 -18.43 0.92 -33.27
N ILE A 276 -17.69 0.64 -34.35
CA ILE A 276 -16.36 0.05 -34.31
C ILE A 276 -15.40 1.04 -34.97
N THR A 277 -14.43 1.53 -34.21
CA THR A 277 -13.41 2.47 -34.66
C THR A 277 -12.04 1.84 -34.46
N VAL A 278 -11.14 2.04 -35.42
CA VAL A 278 -9.80 1.45 -35.40
C VAL A 278 -8.73 2.51 -35.26
N TYR A 279 -7.66 2.17 -34.55
CA TYR A 279 -6.53 3.05 -34.25
C TYR A 279 -5.22 2.34 -34.57
N PRO A 280 -4.26 2.99 -35.26
CA PRO A 280 -2.95 2.40 -35.53
C PRO A 280 -2.25 1.97 -34.24
N ILE A 281 -1.73 0.74 -34.19
CA ILE A 281 -1.01 0.23 -33.01
C ILE A 281 0.24 1.07 -32.75
N ALA A 282 0.93 1.52 -33.80
CA ALA A 282 2.13 2.34 -33.70
C ALA A 282 1.89 3.61 -32.87
N ASP A 283 0.89 4.40 -33.23
CA ASP A 283 0.58 5.67 -32.58
C ASP A 283 0.12 5.46 -31.12
N VAL A 284 -0.75 4.48 -30.88
CA VAL A 284 -1.26 4.17 -29.53
C VAL A 284 -0.12 3.69 -28.62
N ASN A 285 0.73 2.79 -29.12
CA ASN A 285 1.85 2.26 -28.34
C ASN A 285 2.93 3.32 -28.11
N GLU A 286 3.18 4.24 -29.05
CA GLU A 286 4.14 5.33 -28.86
C GLU A 286 3.72 6.23 -27.69
N VAL A 287 2.47 6.69 -27.69
CA VAL A 287 1.93 7.54 -26.61
C VAL A 287 1.99 6.80 -25.26
N ALA A 288 1.58 5.53 -25.23
CA ALA A 288 1.61 4.76 -24.00
C ALA A 288 3.03 4.45 -23.50
N ALA A 289 3.96 4.15 -24.41
CA ALA A 289 5.36 3.92 -24.06
C ALA A 289 5.99 5.18 -23.44
N CYS A 290 5.70 6.36 -23.99
CA CYS A 290 6.14 7.65 -23.41
C CYS A 290 5.64 7.82 -21.98
N ARG A 291 4.35 7.59 -21.71
CA ARG A 291 3.80 7.70 -20.35
C ARG A 291 4.39 6.68 -19.37
N VAL A 292 4.57 5.43 -19.81
CA VAL A 292 5.21 4.40 -18.98
C VAL A 292 6.67 4.76 -18.70
N GLN A 293 7.37 5.34 -19.67
CA GLN A 293 8.72 5.87 -19.46
C GLN A 293 8.73 7.00 -18.43
N ASP A 294 7.79 7.95 -18.48
CA ASP A 294 7.68 9.02 -17.48
C ASP A 294 7.48 8.47 -16.05
N ILE A 295 6.61 7.47 -15.90
CA ILE A 295 6.40 6.78 -14.62
C ILE A 295 7.71 6.12 -14.16
N ALA A 296 8.41 5.41 -15.06
CA ALA A 296 9.68 4.76 -14.75
C ALA A 296 10.79 5.77 -14.37
N GLU A 297 10.84 6.93 -15.03
CA GLU A 297 11.77 8.01 -14.70
C GLU A 297 11.47 8.62 -13.34
N LYS A 298 10.19 8.76 -12.98
CA LYS A 298 9.79 9.25 -11.66
C LYS A 298 10.10 8.23 -10.57
N ILE A 299 9.89 6.93 -10.82
CA ILE A 299 10.34 5.84 -9.94
C ILE A 299 11.85 5.94 -9.72
N LYS A 300 12.64 6.09 -10.80
CA LYS A 300 14.09 6.25 -10.72
C LYS A 300 14.47 7.47 -9.87
N LYS A 301 13.85 8.63 -10.09
CA LYS A 301 14.08 9.85 -9.32
C LYS A 301 13.82 9.64 -7.83
N VAL A 302 12.78 8.88 -7.46
CA VAL A 302 12.53 8.54 -6.05
C VAL A 302 13.64 7.64 -5.51
N ILE A 303 14.02 6.57 -6.22
CA ILE A 303 15.09 5.66 -5.80
C ILE A 303 16.41 6.42 -5.59
N ASP A 304 16.80 7.27 -6.54
CA ASP A 304 18.04 8.04 -6.49
C ASP A 304 18.05 9.11 -5.38
N ALA A 305 16.87 9.59 -4.98
CA ALA A 305 16.71 10.56 -3.89
C ALA A 305 16.67 9.92 -2.49
N SER A 306 16.75 8.58 -2.40
CA SER A 306 16.79 7.88 -1.12
C SER A 306 18.02 8.31 -0.30
N PRO A 307 17.86 8.66 0.99
CA PRO A 307 19.00 8.92 1.88
C PRO A 307 19.72 7.62 2.29
N TYR A 308 19.16 6.46 1.93
CA TYR A 308 19.76 5.15 2.15
C TYR A 308 20.34 4.61 0.84
N GLU A 309 21.43 3.87 0.95
CA GLU A 309 22.08 3.23 -0.19
C GLU A 309 21.17 2.18 -0.84
N ILE A 310 20.85 2.39 -2.12
CA ILE A 310 20.10 1.45 -2.97
C ILE A 310 20.97 1.07 -4.15
N THR A 311 21.60 -0.10 -4.07
CA THR A 311 22.52 -0.58 -5.11
C THR A 311 21.80 -0.91 -6.42
N GLU A 312 22.55 -1.05 -7.51
CA GLU A 312 22.02 -1.53 -8.81
C GLU A 312 21.52 -2.99 -8.75
N ASN A 313 22.01 -3.77 -7.78
CA ASN A 313 21.57 -5.15 -7.55
C ASN A 313 20.25 -5.23 -6.77
N THR A 314 19.79 -4.13 -6.18
CA THR A 314 18.51 -4.08 -5.46
C THR A 314 17.38 -4.22 -6.46
N ARG A 315 16.58 -5.28 -6.30
CA ARG A 315 15.45 -5.58 -7.20
C ARG A 315 14.27 -4.64 -6.96
N ILE A 316 13.52 -4.42 -8.03
CA ILE A 316 12.24 -3.71 -8.02
C ILE A 316 11.12 -4.76 -8.10
N LEU A 317 10.27 -4.80 -7.08
CA LEU A 317 9.02 -5.55 -7.11
C LEU A 317 7.90 -4.60 -7.51
N ILE A 318 7.16 -4.93 -8.57
CA ILE A 318 6.04 -4.12 -9.06
C ILE A 318 4.72 -4.78 -8.66
N THR A 319 3.89 -4.03 -7.97
CA THR A 319 2.49 -4.33 -7.63
C THR A 319 1.58 -3.24 -8.18
N GLY A 320 0.28 -3.38 -7.93
CA GLY A 320 -0.72 -2.48 -8.49
C GLY A 320 -1.03 -2.80 -9.96
N GLY A 321 -2.19 -2.32 -10.43
CA GLY A 321 -2.66 -2.62 -11.79
C GLY A 321 -2.03 -1.75 -12.88
N GLY A 322 -1.45 -0.61 -12.52
CA GLY A 322 -1.11 0.46 -13.46
C GLY A 322 -0.01 0.10 -14.44
N LEU A 323 1.03 -0.61 -14.00
CA LEU A 323 2.11 -1.09 -14.88
C LEU A 323 1.84 -2.47 -15.47
N SER A 324 0.63 -3.02 -15.33
CA SER A 324 0.29 -4.35 -15.90
C SER A 324 0.14 -4.35 -17.43
N ILE A 325 0.52 -3.26 -18.12
CA ILE A 325 0.64 -3.20 -19.58
C ILE A 325 1.85 -4.06 -20.00
N PRO A 326 1.68 -5.06 -20.89
CA PRO A 326 2.81 -5.85 -21.41
C PRO A 326 3.90 -4.95 -22.01
N GLY A 327 5.16 -5.19 -21.62
CA GLY A 327 6.33 -4.39 -22.02
C GLY A 327 6.72 -3.28 -21.03
N SER A 328 5.86 -2.96 -20.06
CA SER A 328 6.18 -1.96 -19.02
C SER A 328 7.38 -2.36 -18.16
N ARG A 329 7.54 -3.66 -17.89
CA ARG A 329 8.65 -4.18 -17.08
C ARG A 329 9.98 -3.83 -17.72
N GLU A 330 10.10 -4.07 -19.02
CA GLU A 330 11.30 -3.83 -19.81
C GLU A 330 11.67 -2.34 -19.83
N ILE A 331 10.67 -1.45 -19.91
CA ILE A 331 10.87 0.00 -19.82
C ILE A 331 11.39 0.38 -18.42
N VAL A 332 10.76 -0.14 -17.35
CA VAL A 332 11.22 0.10 -15.97
C VAL A 332 12.65 -0.39 -15.78
N GLU A 333 12.99 -1.60 -16.23
CA GLU A 333 14.35 -2.15 -16.14
C GLU A 333 15.36 -1.28 -16.88
N LYS A 334 15.03 -0.86 -18.11
CA LYS A 334 15.89 0.00 -18.95
C LYS A 334 16.14 1.36 -18.31
N VAL A 335 15.11 2.02 -17.80
CA VAL A 335 15.21 3.36 -17.22
C VAL A 335 15.91 3.33 -15.86
N THR A 336 15.55 2.38 -15.00
CA THR A 336 16.08 2.30 -13.63
C THR A 336 17.45 1.64 -13.53
N GLY A 337 17.87 0.88 -14.56
CA GLY A 337 19.08 0.08 -14.56
C GLY A 337 19.02 -1.11 -13.58
N ARG A 338 17.82 -1.50 -13.12
CA ARG A 338 17.61 -2.52 -12.09
C ARG A 338 16.66 -3.59 -12.60
N ARG A 339 16.82 -4.82 -12.10
CA ARG A 339 15.88 -5.91 -12.41
C ARG A 339 14.53 -5.64 -11.78
N ALA A 340 13.47 -5.83 -12.54
CA ALA A 340 12.09 -5.63 -12.12
C ALA A 340 11.27 -6.92 -12.30
N GLU A 341 10.41 -7.21 -11.33
CA GLU A 341 9.51 -8.37 -11.38
C GLU A 341 8.11 -7.97 -10.92
N PHE A 342 7.07 -8.47 -11.59
CA PHE A 342 5.71 -8.31 -11.11
C PHE A 342 5.40 -9.35 -10.03
N ASN A 343 4.67 -8.95 -9.00
CA ASN A 343 4.14 -9.87 -8.00
C ASN A 343 2.61 -9.90 -8.06
N SER A 344 2.03 -11.10 -8.07
CA SER A 344 0.59 -11.32 -8.10
C SER A 344 -0.02 -11.67 -6.75
N CYS A 345 0.80 -11.86 -5.70
CA CYS A 345 0.35 -12.12 -4.34
C CYS A 345 -0.59 -13.35 -4.22
N ASP A 346 -0.18 -14.49 -4.78
CA ASP A 346 -1.02 -15.70 -4.98
C ASP A 346 -1.39 -16.50 -3.70
N ALA A 347 -1.92 -15.84 -2.66
CA ALA A 347 -2.42 -16.53 -1.45
C ALA A 347 -3.91 -16.83 -1.46
N ILE A 348 -4.70 -16.06 -2.20
CA ILE A 348 -6.16 -16.14 -2.18
C ILE A 348 -6.66 -16.53 -3.57
N VAL A 349 -7.56 -17.51 -3.63
CA VAL A 349 -8.13 -18.00 -4.89
C VAL A 349 -8.79 -16.83 -5.63
N ASN A 350 -8.51 -16.71 -6.92
CA ASN A 350 -8.98 -15.63 -7.81
C ASN A 350 -8.46 -14.21 -7.48
N LEU A 351 -7.48 -14.07 -6.58
CA LEU A 351 -6.75 -12.83 -6.34
C LEU A 351 -5.27 -12.96 -6.71
N ASN A 352 -5.00 -13.27 -7.98
CA ASN A 352 -3.68 -13.61 -8.51
C ASN A 352 -3.19 -12.59 -9.56
N LYS A 353 -3.34 -11.30 -9.27
CA LYS A 353 -2.90 -10.22 -10.16
C LYS A 353 -2.19 -9.13 -9.34
N PRO A 354 -1.22 -8.40 -9.92
CA PRO A 354 -0.57 -7.28 -9.24
C PRO A 354 -1.53 -6.26 -8.64
N ALA A 355 -2.64 -5.97 -9.33
CA ALA A 355 -3.72 -5.11 -8.85
C ALA A 355 -4.40 -5.59 -7.56
N HIS A 356 -4.26 -6.87 -7.19
CA HIS A 356 -4.85 -7.42 -5.98
C HIS A 356 -3.89 -7.42 -4.78
N CYS A 357 -2.60 -7.16 -4.98
CA CYS A 357 -1.61 -7.16 -3.91
C CYS A 357 -1.96 -6.24 -2.74
N PRO A 358 -2.45 -4.99 -2.94
CA PRO A 358 -2.91 -4.15 -1.83
C PRO A 358 -3.93 -4.85 -0.93
N LEU A 359 -5.01 -5.37 -1.52
CA LEU A 359 -6.07 -6.07 -0.81
C LEU A 359 -5.57 -7.35 -0.11
N VAL A 360 -4.80 -8.19 -0.81
CA VAL A 360 -4.26 -9.45 -0.25
C VAL A 360 -3.29 -9.15 0.89
N GLY A 361 -2.42 -8.14 0.71
CA GLY A 361 -1.50 -7.65 1.73
C GLY A 361 -2.24 -7.26 3.00
N LEU A 362 -3.33 -6.47 2.90
CA LEU A 362 -4.13 -6.07 4.06
C LEU A 362 -4.76 -7.27 4.78
N LEU A 363 -5.37 -8.20 4.04
CA LEU A 363 -5.99 -9.41 4.60
C LEU A 363 -4.96 -10.25 5.37
N MET A 364 -3.78 -10.43 4.80
CA MET A 364 -2.71 -11.26 5.38
C MET A 364 -1.99 -10.57 6.54
N TYR A 365 -1.72 -9.28 6.42
CA TYR A 365 -1.08 -8.47 7.46
C TYR A 365 -1.95 -8.44 8.73
N GLN A 366 -3.26 -8.23 8.56
CA GLN A 366 -4.20 -8.25 9.67
C GLN A 366 -4.21 -9.60 10.41
N ARG A 367 -4.16 -10.70 9.66
CA ARG A 367 -4.12 -12.05 10.24
C ARG A 367 -2.89 -12.24 11.12
N ALA A 368 -1.72 -11.81 10.65
CA ALA A 368 -0.47 -11.88 11.40
C ALA A 368 -0.56 -11.07 12.70
N GLU A 369 -1.13 -9.86 12.65
CA GLU A 369 -1.31 -9.00 13.83
C GLU A 369 -2.37 -9.52 14.82
N CYS A 370 -3.42 -10.19 14.35
CA CYS A 370 -4.42 -10.79 15.24
C CYS A 370 -3.90 -12.01 16.02
N ASN A 371 -2.80 -12.61 15.57
CA ASN A 371 -2.08 -13.68 16.27
C ASN A 371 -0.98 -13.14 17.20
N LYS A 372 -0.68 -11.84 17.16
CA LYS A 372 0.21 -11.18 18.13
C LYS A 372 -0.63 -10.59 19.29
N PRO A 373 -0.11 -10.55 20.52
CA PRO A 373 -0.72 -9.76 21.58
C PRO A 373 -0.76 -8.30 21.12
N LYS A 374 -1.95 -7.68 21.09
CA LYS A 374 -2.18 -6.31 20.59
C LYS A 374 -1.16 -5.33 21.17
N ILE A 375 -0.17 -4.96 20.37
CA ILE A 375 0.67 -3.80 20.61
C ILE A 375 -0.21 -2.61 20.19
N ILE A 376 -0.41 -1.64 21.08
CA ILE A 376 -1.34 -0.51 20.95
C ILE A 376 -2.79 -0.84 21.39
N ASN A 377 -3.04 -0.59 22.67
CA ASN A 377 -4.38 -0.54 23.25
C ASN A 377 -5.07 0.78 22.87
N PHE A 378 -5.74 0.80 21.71
CA PHE A 378 -6.55 1.92 21.20
C PHE A 378 -7.52 2.54 22.23
N LYS A 379 -7.94 1.79 23.27
CA LYS A 379 -8.86 2.29 24.30
C LYS A 379 -8.26 3.35 25.25
N GLN A 380 -6.96 3.32 25.51
CA GLN A 380 -6.36 4.27 26.48
C GLN A 380 -6.03 5.63 25.87
N LEU A 381 -5.88 5.72 24.54
CA LEU A 381 -5.44 6.93 23.86
C LEU A 381 -6.61 7.88 23.52
N PHE A 382 -7.75 7.33 23.08
CA PHE A 382 -8.96 8.12 22.86
C PHE A 382 -9.53 8.71 24.16
N LYS A 383 -9.44 7.99 25.29
CA LYS A 383 -9.93 8.50 26.58
C LYS A 383 -9.20 9.79 27.01
N LYS A 384 -7.88 9.89 26.76
CA LYS A 384 -7.09 11.10 27.03
C LYS A 384 -7.43 12.28 26.13
N LEU A 385 -7.81 12.05 24.87
CA LEU A 385 -8.22 13.10 23.94
C LEU A 385 -9.58 13.72 24.32
N PHE A 386 -10.52 12.92 24.84
CA PHE A 386 -11.83 13.41 25.25
C PHE A 386 -11.86 14.03 26.66
N ASP A 387 -11.03 13.57 27.59
CA ASP A 387 -10.93 14.19 28.93
C ASP A 387 -10.28 15.59 28.87
N ASN A 388 -9.39 15.85 27.90
CA ASN A 388 -8.77 17.17 27.71
C ASN A 388 -9.66 18.19 26.96
N ARG A 389 -10.70 17.76 26.25
CA ARG A 389 -11.67 18.68 25.61
C ARG A 389 -12.88 19.02 26.50
N ARG A 390 -13.05 18.35 27.65
CA ARG A 390 -14.10 18.69 28.65
C ARG A 390 -13.64 19.66 29.73
N ASN A 391 -12.35 20.01 29.75
CA ASN A 391 -11.75 20.92 30.75
C ASN A 391 -11.16 22.20 30.13
N LYS A 392 -11.68 22.65 28.98
CA LYS A 392 -11.39 23.98 28.42
C LYS A 392 -12.66 24.69 28.02
#